data_AF-A0A1V4QEG2-F1
#
_entry.id   AF-A0A1V4QEG2-F1
#
_cell.length_a   1.000
_cell.length_b   1.000
_cell.length_c   1.000
_cell.angle_alpha   90.00
_cell.angle_beta   90.00
_cell.angle_gamma   90.00
#
_symmetry.space_group_name_H-M   'P 1'
#
loop_
_entity.id
_entity.type
_entity.pdbx_description
1 polymer ?
#
loop_
_entity_poly.entity_id
_entity_poly.type
_entity_poly.pdbx_seq_one_letter_code
_entity_poly.pdbx_strand_id
1 'polypeptide(L)'
;MNEAEKFFIESVRDGNEGIMIKLLGSPYRPGRRGGFWFKIKRAYTLDCVILAAEWGHGRRRGWLSNLHLGVLDETGKKFLMVGKTFKGLTDQMLQWFTDVLPKYKIHEDRWTIYVKPAVVVEVEFNGVQKSSKYDSKFALRFARVKRIRYDKGPFGINTILDLEKILKRR
;
A
#
# COMPACT_ATOMS: atom_id res chain seq x y z
N MET A 1 -12.66 -25.62 -3.85
CA MET A 1 -11.41 -25.00 -4.31
C MET A 1 -10.95 -25.73 -5.57
N ASN A 2 -10.81 -25.02 -6.68
CA ASN A 2 -10.44 -25.61 -7.97
C ASN A 2 -8.91 -25.85 -8.05
N GLU A 3 -8.44 -26.54 -9.10
CA GLU A 3 -7.02 -26.88 -9.24
C GLU A 3 -6.11 -25.66 -9.37
N ALA A 4 -6.55 -24.63 -10.09
CA ALA A 4 -5.79 -23.38 -10.25
C ALA A 4 -5.60 -22.65 -8.91
N GLU A 5 -6.63 -22.64 -8.07
CA GLU A 5 -6.55 -22.11 -6.70
C GLU A 5 -5.61 -22.93 -5.82
N LYS A 6 -5.65 -24.26 -5.91
CA LYS A 6 -4.71 -25.14 -5.18
C LYS A 6 -3.27 -24.83 -5.56
N PHE A 7 -2.99 -24.80 -6.87
CA PHE A 7 -1.66 -24.50 -7.39
C PHE A 7 -1.19 -23.09 -7.01
N PHE A 8 -2.09 -22.10 -6.97
CA PHE A 8 -1.76 -20.78 -6.47
C PHE A 8 -1.35 -20.78 -4.99
N ILE A 9 -2.11 -21.48 -4.13
CA ILE A 9 -1.78 -21.56 -2.70
C ILE A 9 -0.45 -22.29 -2.48
N GLU A 10 -0.21 -23.39 -3.19
CA GLU A 10 1.06 -24.13 -3.13
C GLU A 10 2.23 -23.29 -3.59
N SER A 11 2.12 -22.63 -4.76
CA SER A 11 3.16 -21.75 -5.28
C SER A 11 3.55 -20.66 -4.28
N VAL A 12 2.56 -20.05 -3.63
CA VAL A 12 2.78 -19.03 -2.59
C VAL A 12 3.39 -19.63 -1.32
N ARG A 13 3.00 -20.85 -0.92
CA ARG A 13 3.58 -21.57 0.22
C ARG A 13 5.06 -21.88 -0.03
N ASP A 14 5.44 -22.17 -1.27
CA ASP A 14 6.83 -22.39 -1.69
C ASP A 14 7.65 -21.09 -1.81
N GLY A 15 7.10 -19.95 -1.37
CA GLY A 15 7.78 -18.66 -1.35
C GLY A 15 7.74 -17.86 -2.65
N ASN A 16 7.03 -18.34 -3.68
CA ASN A 16 6.87 -17.61 -4.95
C ASN A 16 5.85 -16.47 -4.83
N GLU A 17 5.84 -15.56 -5.81
CA GLU A 17 4.88 -14.44 -5.83
C GLU A 17 3.44 -14.85 -6.13
N GLY A 18 3.25 -16.00 -6.79
CA GLY A 18 1.98 -16.53 -7.30
C GLY A 18 2.17 -17.27 -8.63
N ILE A 19 1.15 -17.29 -9.47
CA ILE A 19 1.11 -18.11 -10.70
C ILE A 19 0.98 -17.29 -11.98
N MET A 20 1.35 -17.91 -13.10
CA MET A 20 1.10 -17.41 -14.45
C MET A 20 -0.06 -18.18 -15.07
N ILE A 21 -1.07 -17.47 -15.59
CA ILE A 21 -2.13 -18.06 -16.40
C ILE A 21 -1.88 -17.68 -17.86
N LYS A 22 -1.76 -18.66 -18.75
CA LYS A 22 -1.48 -18.44 -20.18
C LYS A 22 -2.54 -19.11 -21.03
N LEU A 23 -3.04 -18.42 -22.04
CA LEU A 23 -3.86 -19.03 -23.09
C LEU A 23 -2.99 -19.97 -23.94
N LEU A 24 -3.33 -21.27 -23.97
CA LEU A 24 -2.51 -22.30 -24.62
C LEU A 24 -2.24 -22.02 -26.11
N GLY A 25 -3.24 -21.54 -26.84
CA GLY A 25 -3.11 -21.21 -28.27
C GLY A 25 -2.54 -19.82 -28.55
N SER A 26 -2.06 -19.08 -27.54
CA SER A 26 -1.57 -17.71 -27.77
C SER A 26 -0.21 -17.69 -28.46
N PRO A 27 -0.01 -16.86 -29.51
CA PRO A 27 1.30 -16.70 -30.12
C PRO A 27 2.22 -15.92 -29.18
N TYR A 28 3.51 -16.25 -29.20
CA TYR A 28 4.52 -15.43 -28.53
C TYR A 28 4.70 -14.11 -29.30
N ARG A 29 4.61 -12.97 -28.62
CA ARG A 29 4.76 -11.63 -29.21
C ARG A 29 5.84 -10.84 -28.47
N PRO A 30 7.08 -10.79 -29.01
CA PRO A 30 8.17 -10.04 -28.39
C PRO A 30 7.80 -8.58 -28.12
N GLY A 31 8.14 -8.08 -26.93
CA GLY A 31 7.94 -6.67 -26.55
C GLY A 31 6.48 -6.23 -26.32
N ARG A 32 5.48 -7.08 -26.59
CA ARG A 32 4.06 -6.74 -26.38
C ARG A 32 3.48 -7.38 -25.13
N ARG A 33 2.89 -6.55 -24.25
CA ARG A 33 2.02 -7.03 -23.17
C ARG A 33 0.60 -7.20 -23.72
N GLY A 34 0.23 -8.44 -24.06
CA GLY A 34 -1.13 -8.79 -24.50
C GLY A 34 -2.00 -9.35 -23.37
N GLY A 35 -3.29 -9.52 -23.63
CA GLY A 35 -4.27 -10.13 -22.71
C GLY A 35 -4.24 -11.66 -22.67
N PHE A 36 -3.17 -12.30 -23.11
CA PHE A 36 -3.06 -13.76 -23.16
C PHE A 36 -2.41 -14.36 -21.91
N TRP A 37 -1.56 -13.58 -21.24
CA TRP A 37 -0.71 -14.04 -20.14
C TRP A 37 -0.95 -13.15 -18.92
N PHE A 38 -1.49 -13.73 -17.86
CA PHE A 38 -1.82 -13.04 -16.62
C PHE A 38 -0.88 -13.46 -15.50
N LYS A 39 -0.45 -12.47 -14.71
CA LYS A 39 0.30 -12.65 -13.46
C LYS A 39 -0.69 -12.57 -12.32
N ILE A 40 -0.96 -13.69 -11.66
CA ILE A 40 -1.81 -13.72 -10.46
C ILE A 40 -0.89 -13.79 -9.26
N LYS A 41 -0.93 -12.77 -8.40
CA LYS A 41 -0.05 -12.64 -7.24
C LYS A 41 -0.86 -12.52 -5.96
N ARG A 42 -0.30 -12.98 -4.84
CA ARG A 42 -0.87 -12.68 -3.52
C ARG A 42 -0.79 -11.18 -3.26
N ALA A 43 -1.91 -10.61 -2.80
CA ALA A 43 -2.00 -9.24 -2.32
C ALA A 43 -2.61 -9.24 -0.92
N TYR A 44 -2.12 -8.34 -0.09
CA TYR A 44 -2.62 -8.07 1.25
C TYR A 44 -3.19 -6.67 1.31
N THR A 45 -4.14 -6.45 2.20
CA THR A 45 -4.68 -5.12 2.49
C THR A 45 -4.55 -4.82 3.97
N LEU A 46 -4.19 -3.57 4.28
CA LEU A 46 -4.28 -3.02 5.62
C LEU A 46 -4.89 -1.63 5.55
N ASP A 47 -5.58 -1.24 6.61
CA ASP A 47 -6.00 0.12 6.82
C ASP A 47 -4.85 0.89 7.50
N CYS A 48 -4.47 2.02 6.91
CA CYS A 48 -3.38 2.87 7.38
C CYS A 48 -3.88 4.30 7.54
N VAL A 49 -3.31 5.04 8.49
CA VAL A 49 -3.46 6.50 8.56
C VAL A 49 -2.44 7.19 7.66
N ILE A 50 -2.79 8.39 7.20
CA ILE A 50 -1.84 9.32 6.59
C ILE A 50 -1.18 10.16 7.70
N LEU A 51 0.15 10.09 7.78
CA LEU A 51 0.95 10.85 8.76
C LEU A 51 1.55 12.12 8.16
N ALA A 52 1.83 12.07 6.86
CA ALA A 52 2.37 13.17 6.08
C ALA A 52 2.11 12.93 4.60
N ALA A 53 2.26 13.97 3.79
CA ALA A 53 2.24 13.85 2.34
C ALA A 53 3.23 14.82 1.70
N GLU A 54 3.91 14.37 0.64
CA GLU A 54 4.88 15.18 -0.09
C GLU A 54 4.26 15.74 -1.37
N TRP A 55 4.67 16.98 -1.68
CA TRP A 55 4.36 17.66 -2.93
C TRP A 55 4.95 16.89 -4.12
N GLY A 56 4.11 16.65 -5.12
CA GLY A 56 4.47 15.95 -6.33
C GLY A 56 5.40 16.76 -7.23
N HIS A 57 6.05 16.04 -8.14
CA HIS A 57 7.00 16.58 -9.10
C HIS A 57 6.54 16.24 -10.52
N GLY A 58 7.06 16.94 -11.53
CA GLY A 58 6.69 16.73 -12.94
C GLY A 58 5.18 16.88 -13.15
N ARG A 59 4.52 15.85 -13.71
CA ARG A 59 3.08 15.87 -13.99
C ARG A 59 2.18 16.05 -12.76
N ARG A 60 2.70 15.77 -11.55
CA ARG A 60 1.96 15.89 -10.28
C ARG A 60 2.38 17.12 -9.47
N ARG A 61 3.08 18.08 -10.09
CA ARG A 61 3.46 19.33 -9.43
C ARG A 61 2.21 20.05 -8.94
N GLY A 62 2.23 20.49 -7.68
CA GLY A 62 1.10 21.14 -7.03
C GLY A 62 0.09 20.19 -6.40
N TRP A 63 0.29 18.86 -6.47
CA TRP A 63 -0.55 17.88 -5.79
C TRP A 63 0.22 17.10 -4.73
N LEU A 64 -0.43 16.79 -3.60
CA LEU A 64 0.09 15.88 -2.59
C LEU A 64 0.02 14.45 -3.12
N SER A 65 1.18 13.85 -3.43
CA SER A 65 1.23 12.63 -4.24
C SER A 65 2.10 11.49 -3.72
N ASN A 66 2.87 11.73 -2.65
CA ASN A 66 3.61 10.69 -1.95
C ASN A 66 3.18 10.67 -0.49
N LEU A 67 2.40 9.67 -0.12
CA LEU A 67 1.73 9.58 1.17
C LEU A 67 2.54 8.75 2.16
N HIS A 68 2.75 9.27 3.37
CA HIS A 68 3.40 8.58 4.47
C HIS A 68 2.36 7.77 5.24
N LEU A 69 2.51 6.46 5.23
CA LEU A 69 1.55 5.51 5.77
C LEU A 69 1.93 5.12 7.20
N GLY A 70 0.96 5.16 8.11
CA GLY A 70 1.09 4.73 9.49
C GLY A 70 0.12 3.62 9.88
N VAL A 71 0.55 2.74 10.78
CA VAL A 71 -0.29 1.76 11.50
C VAL A 71 -0.19 2.04 13.00
N LEU A 72 -1.02 1.39 13.81
CA LEU A 72 -0.87 1.46 15.25
C LEU A 72 0.28 0.59 15.75
N ASP A 73 0.89 0.99 16.86
CA ASP A 73 1.76 0.13 17.65
C ASP A 73 0.98 -1.04 18.28
N GLU A 74 1.69 -1.93 18.96
CA GLU A 74 1.10 -3.08 19.64
C GLU A 74 0.10 -2.68 20.75
N THR A 75 0.28 -1.49 21.33
CA THR A 75 -0.59 -0.98 22.41
C THR A 75 -1.84 -0.28 21.89
N GLY A 76 -1.91 0.03 20.59
CA GLY A 76 -3.01 0.79 19.99
C GLY A 76 -2.98 2.29 20.32
N LYS A 77 -1.87 2.83 20.83
CA LYS A 77 -1.78 4.21 21.32
C LYS A 77 -0.92 5.11 20.44
N LYS A 78 0.05 4.56 19.71
CA LYS A 78 1.00 5.33 18.90
C LYS A 78 0.90 4.94 17.43
N PHE A 79 1.07 5.91 16.55
CA PHE A 79 1.16 5.64 15.12
C PHE A 79 2.61 5.46 14.70
N LEU A 80 2.90 4.35 14.04
CA LEU A 80 4.22 3.98 13.54
C LEU A 80 4.20 3.97 12.01
N MET A 81 5.18 4.66 11.42
CA MET A 81 5.31 4.72 9.96
C MET A 81 5.73 3.36 9.39
N VAL A 82 5.12 2.95 8.28
CA VAL A 82 5.36 1.65 7.63
C VAL A 82 5.72 1.77 6.15
N GLY A 83 5.84 2.99 5.65
CA GLY A 83 6.28 3.25 4.30
C GLY A 83 5.72 4.52 3.70
N LYS A 84 6.08 4.73 2.44
CA LYS A 84 5.52 5.77 1.59
C LYS A 84 4.90 5.14 0.35
N THR A 85 3.82 5.72 -0.16
CA THR A 85 3.25 5.30 -1.44
C THR A 85 2.83 6.49 -2.30
N PHE A 86 3.10 6.35 -3.59
CA PHE A 86 2.63 7.23 -4.66
C PHE A 86 1.80 6.48 -5.72
N LYS A 87 1.48 5.21 -5.43
CA LYS A 87 0.79 4.27 -6.34
C LYS A 87 -0.67 4.09 -5.90
N GLY A 88 -1.53 3.76 -6.86
CA GLY A 88 -2.97 3.57 -6.61
C GLY A 88 -3.78 4.86 -6.45
N LEU A 89 -3.14 6.01 -6.63
CA LEU A 89 -3.79 7.32 -6.56
C LEU A 89 -4.32 7.72 -7.93
N THR A 90 -5.64 7.77 -8.06
CA THR A 90 -6.33 8.41 -9.19
C THR A 90 -6.18 9.93 -9.10
N ASP A 91 -6.43 10.64 -10.19
CA ASP A 91 -6.33 12.10 -10.18
C ASP A 91 -7.37 12.73 -9.23
N GLN A 92 -8.56 12.15 -9.14
CA GLN A 92 -9.58 12.53 -8.15
C GLN A 92 -9.09 12.36 -6.71
N MET A 93 -8.40 11.25 -6.40
CA MET A 93 -7.83 11.05 -5.07
C MET A 93 -6.70 12.03 -4.79
N LEU A 94 -5.84 12.32 -5.76
CA LEU A 94 -4.75 13.29 -5.61
C LEU A 94 -5.30 14.68 -5.30
N GLN A 95 -6.32 15.10 -6.03
CA GLN A 95 -7.00 16.37 -5.77
C GLN A 95 -7.63 16.37 -4.38
N TRP A 96 -8.36 15.31 -4.01
CA TRP A 96 -8.97 15.19 -2.69
C TRP A 96 -7.92 15.27 -1.56
N PHE A 97 -6.80 14.55 -1.65
CA PHE A 97 -5.74 14.64 -0.64
C PHE A 97 -5.13 16.03 -0.58
N THR A 98 -4.95 16.69 -1.73
CA THR A 98 -4.42 18.05 -1.82
C THR A 98 -5.34 19.05 -1.13
N ASP A 99 -6.65 18.88 -1.24
CA ASP A 99 -7.64 19.79 -0.64
C ASP A 99 -7.88 19.48 0.85
N VAL A 100 -7.79 18.21 1.26
CA VAL A 100 -8.19 17.77 2.61
C VAL A 100 -7.02 17.73 3.60
N LEU A 101 -5.85 17.22 3.21
CA LEU A 101 -4.73 17.05 4.15
C LEU A 101 -4.24 18.37 4.77
N PRO A 102 -4.21 19.53 4.07
CA PRO A 102 -3.83 20.80 4.68
C PRO A 102 -4.71 21.21 5.87
N LYS A 103 -5.97 20.77 5.92
CA LYS A 103 -6.90 21.03 7.05
C LYS A 103 -6.45 20.35 8.34
N TYR A 104 -5.64 19.30 8.24
CA TYR A 104 -5.08 18.57 9.37
C TYR A 104 -3.61 18.89 9.62
N LYS A 105 -3.05 19.91 8.96
CA LYS A 105 -1.64 20.27 9.05
C LYS A 105 -1.21 20.56 10.49
N ILE A 106 -0.10 19.94 10.90
CA ILE A 106 0.63 20.25 12.12
C ILE A 106 1.78 21.19 11.79
N HIS A 107 2.58 20.81 10.79
CA HIS A 107 3.68 21.62 10.26
C HIS A 107 3.97 21.22 8.82
N GLU A 108 4.76 22.03 8.13
CA GLU A 108 5.15 21.81 6.74
C GLU A 108 6.60 22.24 6.55
N ASP A 109 7.35 21.41 5.84
CA ASP A 109 8.69 21.73 5.35
C ASP A 109 8.63 22.06 3.84
N ARG A 110 9.78 22.20 3.19
CA ARG A 110 9.87 22.56 1.77
C ARG A 110 9.10 21.60 0.84
N TRP A 111 8.99 20.32 1.21
CA TRP A 111 8.47 19.27 0.34
C TRP A 111 7.31 18.49 0.96
N THR A 112 7.10 18.59 2.27
CA THR A 112 6.22 17.69 3.02
C THR A 112 5.28 18.45 3.94
N ILE A 113 4.00 18.10 3.91
CA ILE A 113 3.02 18.49 4.92
C ILE A 113 2.87 17.34 5.91
N TYR A 114 3.09 17.61 7.18
CA TYR A 114 2.85 16.68 8.27
C TYR A 114 1.47 16.97 8.88
N VAL A 115 0.70 15.91 9.10
CA VAL A 115 -0.73 16.04 9.46
C VAL A 115 -1.06 15.28 10.73
N LYS A 116 -2.11 15.73 11.42
CA LYS A 116 -2.75 14.95 12.49
C LYS A 116 -3.29 13.65 11.87
N PRO A 117 -3.06 12.48 12.50
CA PRO A 117 -3.58 11.21 12.01
C PRO A 117 -5.11 11.21 12.07
N ALA A 118 -5.74 11.48 10.93
CA ALA A 118 -7.20 11.60 10.81
C ALA A 118 -7.74 10.89 9.57
N VAL A 119 -7.00 10.96 8.46
CA VAL A 119 -7.38 10.34 7.20
C VAL A 119 -6.91 8.89 7.17
N VAL A 120 -7.85 7.97 6.97
CA VAL A 120 -7.59 6.52 6.84
C VAL A 120 -7.72 6.08 5.38
N VAL A 121 -6.81 5.22 4.94
CA VAL A 121 -6.78 4.63 3.61
C VAL A 121 -6.60 3.12 3.67
N GLU A 122 -7.29 2.41 2.79
CA GLU A 122 -7.04 0.98 2.55
C GLU A 122 -5.85 0.88 1.58
N VAL A 123 -4.79 0.20 2.03
CA VAL A 123 -3.54 0.05 1.29
C VAL A 123 -3.37 -1.41 0.90
N GLU A 124 -3.25 -1.67 -0.40
CA GLU A 124 -2.91 -2.97 -0.94
C GLU A 124 -1.38 -3.08 -1.15
N PHE A 125 -0.78 -4.21 -0.81
CA PHE A 125 0.65 -4.45 -0.93
C PHE A 125 0.96 -5.93 -1.15
N ASN A 126 2.16 -6.23 -1.61
CA ASN A 126 2.57 -7.59 -1.99
C ASN A 126 3.24 -8.36 -0.84
N GLY A 127 3.80 -7.65 0.14
CA GLY A 127 4.41 -8.27 1.31
C GLY A 127 5.05 -7.24 2.24
N VAL A 128 5.53 -7.74 3.37
CA VAL A 128 6.22 -6.95 4.41
C VAL A 128 7.70 -7.32 4.41
N GLN A 129 8.57 -6.36 4.71
CA GLN A 129 9.99 -6.59 4.95
C GLN A 129 10.43 -5.89 6.23
N LYS A 130 11.47 -6.42 6.89
CA LYS A 130 12.15 -5.71 7.98
C LYS A 130 12.89 -4.49 7.41
N SER A 131 12.87 -3.38 8.12
CA SER A 131 13.55 -2.15 7.71
C SER A 131 14.04 -1.38 8.91
N SER A 132 15.30 -0.95 8.91
CA SER A 132 15.85 -0.05 9.94
C SER A 132 15.40 1.40 9.76
N LYS A 133 14.79 1.75 8.62
CA LYS A 133 14.42 3.13 8.25
C LYS A 133 13.27 3.70 9.08
N TYR A 134 12.37 2.84 9.54
CA TYR A 134 11.16 3.25 10.24
C TYR A 134 11.16 2.71 11.67
N ASP A 135 10.56 3.46 12.58
CA ASP A 135 10.43 3.05 13.99
C ASP A 135 9.60 1.77 14.14
N SER A 136 8.67 1.52 13.22
CA SER A 136 7.94 0.25 13.13
C SER A 136 8.84 -0.96 12.87
N LYS A 137 10.09 -0.78 12.45
CA LYS A 137 10.98 -1.84 11.96
C LYS A 137 10.44 -2.62 10.74
N PHE A 138 9.37 -2.15 10.11
CA PHE A 138 8.73 -2.77 8.96
C PHE A 138 8.57 -1.79 7.79
N ALA A 139 8.57 -2.33 6.58
CA ALA A 139 8.23 -1.60 5.37
C ALA A 139 7.28 -2.41 4.47
N LEU A 140 6.27 -1.75 3.92
CA LEU A 140 5.36 -2.34 2.93
C LEU A 140 6.01 -2.41 1.54
N ARG A 141 5.95 -3.57 0.88
CA ARG A 141 6.45 -3.75 -0.50
C ARG A 141 5.34 -3.54 -1.51
N PHE A 142 5.60 -2.69 -2.51
CA PHE A 142 4.67 -2.36 -3.60
C PHE A 142 3.30 -1.84 -3.11
N ALA A 143 3.32 -1.09 -2.00
CA ALA A 143 2.13 -0.47 -1.43
C ALA A 143 1.45 0.46 -2.45
N ARG A 144 0.12 0.36 -2.55
CA ARG A 144 -0.73 1.21 -3.37
C ARG A 144 -2.02 1.50 -2.61
N VAL A 145 -2.49 2.74 -2.66
CA VAL A 145 -3.79 3.08 -2.06
C VAL A 145 -4.88 2.48 -2.94
N LYS A 146 -5.85 1.80 -2.31
CA LYS A 146 -7.01 1.23 -2.99
C LYS A 146 -8.21 2.16 -2.89
N ARG A 147 -8.46 2.73 -1.70
CA ARG A 147 -9.52 3.71 -1.43
C ARG A 147 -9.31 4.45 -0.12
N ILE A 148 -10.01 5.57 0.05
CA ILE A 148 -10.15 6.28 1.32
C ILE A 148 -11.23 5.55 2.16
N ARG A 149 -10.99 5.41 3.47
CA ARG A 149 -11.88 4.73 4.42
C ARG A 149 -12.61 5.74 5.29
N TYR A 150 -13.71 6.29 4.76
CA TYR A 150 -14.57 7.23 5.48
C TYR A 150 -15.30 6.59 6.67
N ASP A 151 -15.42 5.26 6.66
CA ASP A 151 -16.08 4.46 7.69
C ASP A 151 -15.18 4.18 8.91
N LYS A 152 -13.90 4.57 8.87
CA LYS A 152 -12.93 4.27 9.93
C LYS A 152 -12.30 5.52 10.52
N GLY A 153 -12.23 5.55 11.85
CA GLY A 153 -11.41 6.49 12.59
C GLY A 153 -9.94 6.05 12.67
N PRO A 154 -9.03 6.96 13.05
CA PRO A 154 -7.59 6.70 13.06
C PRO A 154 -7.18 5.59 14.04
N PHE A 155 -7.93 5.35 15.11
CA PHE A 155 -7.67 4.25 16.06
C PHE A 155 -8.36 2.92 15.68
N GLY A 156 -9.14 2.88 14.60
CA GLY A 156 -9.82 1.67 14.09
C GLY A 156 -9.05 0.96 12.96
N ILE A 157 -7.75 1.23 12.84
CA ILE A 157 -6.87 0.73 11.79
C ILE A 157 -6.08 -0.49 12.24
N ASN A 158 -5.30 -1.09 11.33
CA ASN A 158 -4.44 -2.21 11.65
C ASN A 158 -3.26 -1.84 12.57
N THR A 159 -2.70 -2.84 13.24
CA THR A 159 -1.54 -2.67 14.12
C THR A 159 -0.29 -3.33 13.54
N ILE A 160 0.86 -3.04 14.16
CA ILE A 160 2.13 -3.69 13.84
C ILE A 160 2.08 -5.22 13.96
N LEU A 161 1.22 -5.75 14.84
CA LEU A 161 1.04 -7.19 15.02
C LEU A 161 0.46 -7.86 13.76
N ASP A 162 -0.34 -7.14 12.97
CA ASP A 162 -0.86 -7.64 11.70
C ASP A 162 0.27 -7.82 10.67
N LEU A 163 1.23 -6.90 10.67
CA LEU A 163 2.43 -6.98 9.82
C LEU A 163 3.32 -8.15 10.21
N GLU A 164 3.51 -8.40 11.51
CA GLU A 164 4.26 -9.54 12.01
C GLU A 164 3.63 -10.87 11.59
N LYS A 165 2.30 -10.98 11.70
CA LYS A 165 1.56 -12.17 11.24
C LYS A 165 1.78 -12.41 9.75
N ILE A 166 1.80 -11.35 8.93
CA ILE A 166 2.07 -11.46 7.49
C ILE A 166 3.51 -11.93 7.25
N LEU A 167 4.48 -11.41 8.00
CA LEU A 167 5.89 -11.78 7.85
C LEU A 167 6.17 -13.22 8.28
N LYS A 168 5.50 -13.72 9.33
CA LYS A 168 5.63 -15.11 9.83
C LYS A 168 4.97 -16.15 8.93
N ARG A 169 4.04 -15.74 8.06
CA ARG A 169 3.34 -16.61 7.08
C ARG A 169 4.10 -16.77 5.76
N ARG A 170 5.36 -16.39 5.74
CA ARG A 170 6.27 -16.45 4.60
C ARG A 170 7.37 -17.44 4.90
#